data_AF-A0A7K5VX24-F1
#
_entry.id   AF-A0A7K5VX24-F1
#
_cell.length_a   1.000
_cell.length_b   1.000
_cell.length_c   1.000
_cell.angle_alpha   90.00
_cell.angle_beta   90.00
_cell.angle_gamma   90.00
#
_symmetry.space_group_name_H-M   'P 1'
#
loop_
_entity.id
_entity.type
_entity.pdbx_description
1 polymer ?
#
loop_
_entity_poly.entity_id
_entity_poly.type
_entity_poly.pdbx_seq_one_letter_code
_entity_poly.pdbx_strand_id
1 'polypeptide(L)' 'GRGGSSGAKFRISLGLPVGAVINCADNTGAKNLYIISVKGIKGRLNRLPAAGVGDMVMATVKKGKPELRKK' A
#
# COMPACT_ATOMS: atom_id res chain seq x y z
N GLY A 1 8.69 11.70 6.25
CA GLY A 1 9.48 10.54 6.74
C GLY A 1 8.60 9.30 6.87
N ARG A 2 9.20 8.12 7.00
CA ARG A 2 8.49 6.88 7.37
C ARG A 2 8.13 6.93 8.86
N GLY A 3 7.16 7.78 9.22
CA GLY A 3 6.72 7.92 10.62
C GLY A 3 6.27 6.58 11.17
N GLY A 4 6.86 6.14 12.28
CA GLY A 4 6.56 4.87 12.95
C GLY A 4 7.38 3.65 12.53
N SER A 5 8.29 3.74 11.56
CA SER A 5 9.18 2.61 11.21
C SER A 5 10.50 2.66 11.97
N SER A 6 10.92 1.57 12.60
CA SER A 6 12.28 1.40 13.12
C SER A 6 13.24 0.98 11.99
N GLY A 7 14.35 1.71 11.84
CA GLY A 7 15.41 1.39 10.89
C GLY A 7 15.21 1.88 9.45
N ALA A 8 16.24 1.70 8.62
CA ALA A 8 16.24 2.03 7.20
C ALA A 8 16.16 0.76 6.35
N LYS A 9 15.29 0.77 5.34
CA LYS A 9 15.13 -0.32 4.38
C LYS A 9 16.14 -0.18 3.23
N PHE A 10 16.83 -1.26 2.88
CA PHE A 10 17.59 -1.35 1.63
C PHE A 10 16.68 -1.18 0.40
N ARG A 11 17.25 -0.78 -0.72
CA ARG A 11 16.50 -0.64 -1.98
C ARG A 11 16.19 -2.01 -2.54
N ILE A 12 14.92 -2.23 -2.89
CA ILE A 12 14.41 -3.46 -3.51
C ILE A 12 13.57 -3.10 -4.73
N SER A 13 13.35 -4.08 -5.62
CA SER A 13 12.46 -3.93 -6.78
C SER A 13 11.02 -3.62 -6.34
N LEU A 14 10.37 -2.68 -7.05
CA LEU A 14 9.01 -2.25 -6.76
C LEU A 14 8.04 -3.02 -7.68
N GLY A 15 7.27 -3.95 -7.11
CA GLY A 15 6.35 -4.81 -7.86
C GLY A 15 4.89 -4.39 -7.78
N LEU A 16 4.54 -3.42 -6.94
CA LEU A 16 3.16 -3.04 -6.64
C LEU A 16 2.89 -1.58 -7.01
N PRO A 17 2.57 -1.27 -8.27
CA PRO A 17 2.14 0.08 -8.65
C PRO A 17 0.80 0.44 -8.01
N VAL A 18 0.47 1.74 -7.96
CA VAL A 18 -0.89 2.20 -7.64
C VAL A 18 -1.91 1.51 -8.53
N GLY A 19 -3.06 1.15 -7.96
CA GLY A 19 -4.08 0.34 -8.63
C GLY A 19 -3.96 -1.17 -8.39
N ALA A 20 -2.83 -1.65 -7.86
CA ALA A 20 -2.69 -3.04 -7.48
C ALA A 20 -3.67 -3.43 -6.37
N VAL A 21 -4.26 -4.63 -6.50
CA VAL A 21 -5.05 -5.28 -5.45
C VAL A 21 -4.21 -6.38 -4.85
N ILE A 22 -4.02 -6.34 -3.53
CA ILE A 22 -3.28 -7.34 -2.77
C ILE A 22 -4.16 -7.99 -1.72
N ASN A 23 -3.79 -9.19 -1.31
CA ASN A 23 -4.45 -9.87 -0.20
C ASN A 23 -4.07 -9.19 1.12
N CYS A 24 -5.03 -9.07 2.02
CA CYS A 24 -4.80 -8.67 3.39
C CYS A 24 -4.35 -9.89 4.19
N ALA A 25 -3.25 -9.77 4.94
CA ALA A 25 -2.68 -10.83 5.76
C ALA A 25 -2.87 -10.56 7.26
N ASP A 26 -3.94 -9.85 7.62
CA ASP A 26 -4.34 -9.58 8.99
C ASP A 26 -5.69 -10.23 9.33
N ASN A 27 -6.07 -10.18 10.60
CA ASN A 27 -7.33 -10.70 11.12
C ASN A 27 -8.39 -9.60 11.35
N THR A 28 -8.23 -8.41 10.76
CA THR A 28 -9.16 -7.27 10.96
C THR A 28 -10.52 -7.51 10.28
N GLY A 29 -10.53 -8.33 9.23
CA GLY A 29 -11.70 -8.62 8.39
C GLY A 29 -11.66 -7.96 7.02
N ALA A 30 -10.57 -7.26 6.68
CA ALA A 30 -10.25 -6.96 5.29
C ALA A 30 -9.75 -8.23 4.59
N LYS A 31 -10.15 -8.44 3.32
CA LYS A 31 -9.65 -9.55 2.48
C LYS A 31 -8.75 -9.03 1.38
N ASN A 32 -9.17 -7.96 0.71
CA ASN A 32 -8.42 -7.37 -0.40
C ASN A 32 -8.21 -5.88 -0.18
N LEU A 33 -6.97 -5.44 -0.34
CA LEU A 33 -6.54 -4.05 -0.25
C LEU A 33 -6.20 -3.52 -1.63
N TYR A 34 -6.70 -2.34 -1.97
CA TYR A 34 -6.41 -1.63 -3.21
C TYR A 34 -5.50 -0.44 -2.93
N ILE A 35 -4.32 -0.41 -3.53
CA ILE A 35 -3.29 0.61 -3.29
C ILE A 35 -3.65 1.91 -4.03
N ILE A 36 -3.73 3.01 -3.28
CA ILE A 36 -4.03 4.36 -3.80
C ILE A 36 -2.76 5.19 -3.94
N SER A 37 -1.86 5.11 -2.95
CA SER A 37 -0.61 5.86 -2.94
C SER A 37 0.45 5.19 -2.07
N VAL A 38 1.71 5.58 -2.28
CA VAL A 38 2.88 5.06 -1.55
C VAL A 38 3.53 6.20 -0.77
N LYS A 39 3.76 6.02 0.53
CA LYS A 39 4.32 7.06 1.39
C LYS A 39 5.81 7.25 1.11
N GLY A 40 6.25 8.51 1.03
CA GLY A 40 7.67 8.85 0.94
C GLY A 40 8.29 8.72 -0.45
N ILE A 41 7.48 8.58 -1.50
CA ILE A 41 7.93 8.60 -2.88
C ILE A 41 7.87 10.01 -3.47
N LYS A 42 8.89 10.38 -4.26
CA LYS A 42 8.86 11.62 -5.06
C LYS A 42 8.24 11.35 -6.43
N GLY A 43 7.41 12.27 -6.90
CA GLY A 43 6.78 12.17 -8.22
C GLY A 43 7.77 12.38 -9.37
N ARG A 44 7.44 11.82 -10.53
CA ARG A 44 8.07 12.11 -11.83
C ARG A 44 6.97 12.05 -12.90
N LEU A 45 7.07 12.88 -13.93
CA LEU A 45 6.12 12.89 -15.06
C LEU A 45 5.93 11.46 -15.60
N ASN A 46 4.66 11.06 -15.75
CA ASN A 46 4.20 9.76 -16.25
C ASN A 46 4.66 8.53 -15.45
N ARG A 47 5.24 8.70 -14.25
CA ARG A 47 5.60 7.57 -13.38
C ARG A 47 4.48 7.29 -12.39
N LEU A 48 3.95 6.07 -12.43
CA LEU A 48 3.08 5.57 -11.39
C LEU A 48 3.89 5.32 -10.11
N PRO A 49 3.44 5.83 -8.94
CA PRO A 49 4.03 5.45 -7.66
C PRO A 49 3.93 3.93 -7.47
N ALA A 50 4.98 3.32 -6.93
CA ALA A 50 5.04 1.88 -6.72
C ALA A 50 5.66 1.54 -5.36
N ALA A 51 5.20 0.45 -4.77
CA ALA A 51 5.65 -0.07 -3.49
C ALA A 51 6.41 -1.40 -3.67
N GLY A 52 7.34 -1.64 -2.75
CA GLY A 52 7.91 -2.94 -2.48
C GLY A 52 7.62 -3.38 -1.04
N VAL A 53 8.12 -4.55 -0.68
CA VAL A 53 8.06 -5.08 0.70
C VAL A 53 8.56 -4.03 1.70
N GLY A 54 7.83 -3.85 2.81
CA GLY A 54 8.19 -2.92 3.89
C GLY A 54 7.89 -1.43 3.62
N ASP A 55 7.32 -1.08 2.47
CA ASP A 55 6.83 0.29 2.26
C ASP A 55 5.43 0.47 2.85
N MET A 56 5.17 1.67 3.37
CA MET A 56 3.85 2.06 3.86
C MET A 56 3.01 2.59 2.70
N VAL A 57 1.81 2.04 2.52
CA VAL A 57 0.87 2.42 1.46
C VAL A 57 -0.44 2.95 2.04
N MET A 58 -1.11 3.84 1.32
CA MET A 58 -2.51 4.15 1.58
C MET A 58 -3.38 3.25 0.72
N ALA A 59 -4.31 2.54 1.34
CA ALA A 59 -5.15 1.56 0.67
C ALA A 59 -6.63 1.68 1.08
N THR A 60 -7.51 1.18 0.20
CA THR A 60 -8.93 0.97 0.51
C THR A 60 -9.24 -0.52 0.54
N VAL A 61 -10.20 -0.93 1.38
CA VAL A 61 -10.68 -2.31 1.40
C VAL A 61 -11.68 -2.50 0.25
N LYS A 62 -11.36 -3.40 -0.68
CA LYS A 62 -12.27 -3.76 -1.80
C LYS A 62 -13.22 -4.89 -1.42
N LYS A 63 -12.69 -5.91 -0.75
CA LYS A 63 -13.44 -7.06 -0.23
C LYS A 63 -13.13 -7.21 1.26
N GLY A 64 -14.15 -7.45 2.07
CA GLY A 64 -14.02 -7.53 3.54
C GLY A 64 -15.32 -7.16 4.24
N LYS A 65 -15.26 -7.00 5.56
CA LYS A 65 -16.37 -6.53 6.39
C LYS A 65 -16.97 -5.23 5.84
N PRO A 66 -18.31 -5.06 5.83
CA PRO A 66 -18.96 -3.86 5.30
C PRO A 66 -18.52 -2.56 5.97
N GLU A 67 -18.25 -2.57 7.27
CA GLU A 67 -17.79 -1.38 8.02
C GLU A 67 -16.46 -0.81 7.52
N LEU A 68 -15.59 -1.68 6.99
CA LEU A 68 -14.28 -1.31 6.46
C LEU A 68 -14.33 -0.86 5.00
N ARG A 69 -15.47 -1.09 4.34
CA ARG A 69 -15.71 -0.70 2.95
C ARG A 69 -16.48 0.61 2.96
N LYS A 70 -16.01 1.61 2.21
CA LYS A 70 -16.87 2.73 1.87
C LYS A 70 -17.97 2.20 0.96
N LYS A 71 -19.22 2.35 1.39
CA LYS A 71 -20.41 2.13 0.55
C LYS A 71 -20.47 3.20 -0.53
#